data_AF-A0A8H3SSD9-F1
#
_entry.id   AF-A0A8H3SSD9-F1
#
_cell.length_a   1.000
_cell.length_b   1.000
_cell.length_c   1.000
_cell.angle_alpha   90.00
_cell.angle_beta   90.00
_cell.angle_gamma   90.00
#
_symmetry.space_group_name_H-M   'P 1'
#
loop_
_entity.id
_entity.type
_entity.pdbx_description
1 polymer ?
#
loop_
_entity_poly.entity_id
_entity_poly.type
_entity_poly.pdbx_seq_one_letter_code
_entity_poly.pdbx_strand_id
1 'polypeptide(L)'
;MQFTATILMLATAITGAIAAPGALEQRQDTIEIKACDGQNLGGTCSKISIKTQHDCFNLEDKPVNDNVHSVSIPRGYRCRFWETDRCNGGGTGDIQSPGSDSISSNRVQSVKCYIN
;
A
#
# COMPACT_ATOMS: atom_id res chain seq x y z
N MET A 1 -17.54 34.30 -52.46
CA MET A 1 -17.99 34.28 -51.05
C MET A 1 -16.85 34.86 -50.22
N GLN A 2 -17.09 36.01 -49.59
CA GLN A 2 -16.18 36.73 -48.67
C GLN A 2 -16.11 35.98 -47.33
N PHE A 3 -15.07 36.14 -46.51
CA PHE A 3 -15.21 36.31 -45.05
C PHE A 3 -13.95 36.98 -44.45
N THR A 4 -14.07 38.26 -44.11
CA THR A 4 -13.08 39.03 -43.34
C THR A 4 -13.34 38.78 -41.86
N ALA A 5 -12.37 38.23 -41.13
CA ALA A 5 -12.51 37.96 -39.70
C ALA A 5 -12.12 39.20 -38.87
N THR A 6 -13.12 39.88 -38.31
CA THR A 6 -12.94 40.91 -37.28
C THR A 6 -13.01 40.21 -35.92
N ILE A 7 -11.89 40.15 -35.20
CA ILE A 7 -11.86 39.58 -33.84
C ILE A 7 -11.85 40.75 -32.85
N LEU A 8 -13.03 41.05 -32.30
CA LEU A 8 -13.18 41.89 -31.10
C LEU A 8 -12.96 40.99 -29.88
N MET A 9 -11.89 41.21 -29.12
CA MET A 9 -11.71 40.54 -27.83
C MET A 9 -12.43 41.34 -26.75
N LEU A 10 -13.58 40.81 -26.27
CA LEU A 10 -14.20 41.26 -25.03
C LEU A 10 -13.52 40.56 -23.85
N ALA A 11 -12.81 41.32 -23.02
CA ALA A 11 -12.30 40.86 -21.74
C ALA A 11 -13.44 40.84 -20.72
N THR A 12 -14.05 39.67 -20.49
CA THR A 12 -14.90 39.44 -19.33
C THR A 12 -14.06 38.84 -18.21
N ALA A 13 -13.69 39.69 -17.24
CA ALA A 13 -13.23 39.26 -15.94
C ALA A 13 -14.40 38.55 -15.23
N ILE A 14 -14.36 37.22 -15.18
CA ILE A 14 -15.19 36.44 -14.28
C ILE A 14 -14.33 36.06 -13.09
N THR A 15 -14.51 36.82 -12.02
CA THR A 15 -14.24 36.44 -10.64
C THR A 15 -15.04 35.17 -10.35
N GLY A 16 -14.48 34.02 -10.71
CA GLY A 16 -15.07 32.71 -10.46
C GLY A 16 -14.20 31.97 -9.44
N ALA A 17 -14.77 31.70 -8.26
CA ALA A 17 -14.19 30.77 -7.32
C ALA A 17 -13.95 29.43 -8.03
N ILE A 18 -12.69 28.99 -8.13
CA ILE A 18 -12.36 27.65 -8.58
C ILE A 18 -12.78 26.65 -7.49
N ALA A 19 -14.01 26.13 -7.59
CA ALA A 19 -14.34 24.87 -6.95
C ALA A 19 -13.61 23.75 -7.71
N ALA A 20 -12.96 22.89 -6.92
CA ALA A 20 -11.97 21.88 -7.30
C ALA A 20 -12.35 20.94 -8.46
N PRO A 21 -11.37 20.52 -9.28
CA PRO A 21 -11.40 19.20 -9.89
C PRO A 21 -10.84 18.20 -8.87
N GLY A 22 -11.66 17.22 -8.50
CA GLY A 22 -11.23 16.01 -7.82
C GLY A 22 -10.21 15.25 -8.65
N ALA A 23 -8.93 15.56 -8.45
CA ALA A 23 -7.92 14.53 -8.55
C ALA A 23 -8.21 13.56 -7.40
N LEU A 24 -8.95 12.50 -7.71
CA LEU A 24 -8.71 11.22 -7.09
C LEU A 24 -7.26 10.86 -7.42
N GLU A 25 -6.31 11.54 -6.77
CA GLU A 25 -5.04 10.92 -6.48
C GLU A 25 -5.46 9.69 -5.70
N GLN A 26 -5.44 8.55 -6.38
CA GLN A 26 -5.33 7.26 -5.73
C GLN A 26 -4.10 7.40 -4.85
N ARG A 27 -4.29 7.87 -3.62
CA ARG A 27 -3.22 8.01 -2.64
C ARG A 27 -2.67 6.61 -2.51
N GLN A 28 -1.54 6.37 -3.16
CA GLN A 28 -0.74 5.21 -2.91
C GLN A 28 -0.15 5.46 -1.52
N ASP A 29 -0.93 5.11 -0.50
CA ASP A 29 -0.46 5.19 0.87
C ASP A 29 0.69 4.18 1.00
N THR A 30 1.89 4.73 1.20
CA THR A 30 3.04 3.94 1.62
C THR A 30 2.91 3.75 3.11
N ILE A 31 2.79 2.50 3.55
CA ILE A 31 2.71 2.16 4.96
C ILE A 31 3.99 1.47 5.41
N GLU A 32 4.37 1.67 6.66
CA GLU A 32 5.42 0.89 7.31
C GLU A 32 4.75 -0.18 8.18
N ILE A 33 5.05 -1.46 7.91
CA ILE A 33 4.72 -2.57 8.80
C ILE A 33 5.98 -3.06 9.51
N LYS A 34 5.79 -3.72 10.64
CA LYS A 34 6.87 -4.40 11.37
C LYS A 34 6.58 -5.90 11.36
N ALA A 35 7.42 -6.70 10.74
CA ALA A 35 7.35 -8.16 10.78
C ALA A 35 8.50 -8.70 11.63
N CYS A 36 8.26 -9.74 12.42
CA CYS A 36 9.25 -10.33 13.33
C CYS A 36 9.28 -11.85 13.25
N ASP A 37 10.44 -12.43 13.54
CA ASP A 37 10.64 -13.88 13.60
C ASP A 37 10.30 -14.54 14.94
N GLY A 38 10.00 -13.74 15.96
CA GLY A 38 9.43 -14.20 17.22
C GLY A 38 7.93 -13.94 17.29
N GLN A 39 7.27 -14.63 18.22
CA GLN A 39 5.89 -14.29 18.63
C GLN A 39 5.86 -13.00 19.45
N ASN A 40 4.70 -12.35 19.56
CA ASN A 40 4.48 -11.12 20.34
C ASN A 40 5.46 -9.98 20.00
N LEU A 41 5.78 -9.80 18.70
CA LEU A 41 6.73 -8.80 18.20
C LEU A 41 8.15 -8.93 18.79
N GLY A 42 8.52 -10.12 19.26
CA GLY A 42 9.85 -10.46 19.75
C GLY A 42 10.82 -10.93 18.66
N GLY A 43 12.05 -11.25 19.05
CA GLY A 43 13.09 -11.72 18.13
C GLY A 43 13.64 -10.61 17.21
N THR A 44 14.06 -10.99 16.01
CA THR A 44 14.55 -10.08 14.97
C THR A 44 13.39 -9.56 14.15
N CYS A 45 13.32 -8.23 14.00
CA CYS A 45 12.24 -7.58 13.27
C CYS A 45 12.74 -6.76 12.09
N SER A 46 11.99 -6.83 10.99
CA SER A 46 12.18 -6.01 9.80
C SER A 46 11.08 -4.95 9.71
N LYS A 47 11.48 -3.71 9.44
CA LYS A 47 10.57 -2.66 8.99
C LYS A 47 10.44 -2.74 7.48
N ILE A 48 9.21 -2.75 7.00
CA ILE A 48 8.91 -2.96 5.58
C ILE A 48 7.98 -1.84 5.13
N SER A 49 8.45 -1.05 4.18
CA SER A 49 7.66 0.02 3.54
C SER A 49 7.00 -0.53 2.28
N ILE A 50 5.68 -0.48 2.22
CA ILE A 50 4.88 -1.10 1.15
C ILE A 50 3.93 -0.06 0.58
N LYS A 51 3.91 0.09 -0.75
CA LYS A 51 2.86 0.88 -1.42
C LYS A 51 1.58 0.06 -1.52
N THR A 52 0.53 0.49 -0.84
CA THR A 52 -0.71 -0.29 -0.76
C THR A 52 -1.34 -0.56 -2.14
N GLN A 53 -2.14 -1.63 -2.21
CA GLN A 53 -2.89 -2.13 -3.37
C GLN A 53 -2.09 -2.70 -4.55
N HIS A 54 -0.88 -2.22 -4.85
CA HIS A 54 -0.14 -2.62 -6.07
C HIS A 54 1.25 -3.20 -5.81
N ASP A 55 1.78 -3.06 -4.60
CA ASP A 55 3.13 -3.49 -4.27
C ASP A 55 3.14 -4.88 -3.62
N CYS A 56 3.83 -5.81 -4.28
CA CYS A 56 4.19 -7.08 -3.69
C CYS A 56 5.63 -6.97 -3.20
N PHE A 57 5.82 -6.87 -1.89
CA PHE A 57 7.14 -6.72 -1.31
C PHE A 57 7.77 -8.11 -1.11
N ASN A 58 8.89 -8.37 -1.79
CA ASN A 58 9.69 -9.58 -1.62
C ASN A 58 10.50 -9.51 -0.31
N LEU A 59 10.44 -10.57 0.49
CA LEU A 59 11.14 -10.70 1.77
C LEU A 59 12.53 -11.33 1.63
N GLU A 60 12.97 -11.78 0.45
CA GLU A 60 14.21 -12.55 0.22
C GLU A 60 15.45 -12.01 0.96
N ASP A 61 15.65 -10.68 0.94
CA ASP A 61 16.78 -10.02 1.62
C ASP A 61 16.49 -9.57 3.07
N LYS A 62 15.40 -10.06 3.67
CA LYS A 62 14.99 -9.74 5.03
C LYS A 62 15.23 -10.93 5.96
N PRO A 63 15.66 -10.68 7.21
CA PRO A 63 15.83 -11.75 8.21
C PRO A 63 14.54 -12.50 8.53
N VAL A 64 13.38 -11.94 8.16
CA VAL A 64 12.06 -12.55 8.38
C VAL A 64 11.59 -13.40 7.20
N ASN A 65 12.37 -13.53 6.12
CA ASN A 65 12.05 -14.42 5.00
C ASN A 65 11.85 -15.85 5.48
N ASP A 66 10.77 -16.51 5.06
CA ASP A 66 10.38 -17.85 5.50
C ASP A 66 10.27 -18.01 7.03
N ASN A 67 10.12 -16.91 7.77
CA ASN A 67 10.17 -16.96 9.23
C ASN A 67 9.38 -15.84 9.89
N VAL A 68 8.23 -15.42 9.34
CA VAL A 68 7.38 -14.40 9.98
C VAL A 68 6.46 -15.07 11.02
N HIS A 69 6.60 -14.71 12.29
CA HIS A 69 5.79 -15.25 13.39
C HIS A 69 4.89 -14.20 14.06
N SER A 70 5.21 -12.92 13.91
CA SER A 70 4.32 -11.83 14.32
C SER A 70 4.47 -10.60 13.44
N VAL A 71 3.42 -9.79 13.38
CA VAL A 71 3.36 -8.58 12.56
C VAL A 71 2.60 -7.48 13.27
N SER A 72 3.04 -6.23 13.09
CA SER A 72 2.30 -5.02 13.45
C SER A 72 1.94 -4.26 12.18
N ILE A 73 0.66 -3.91 12.05
CA ILE A 73 0.06 -3.26 10.88
C ILE A 73 -0.65 -1.98 11.32
N PRO A 74 -0.39 -0.82 10.69
CA PRO A 74 -1.03 0.44 11.03
C PRO A 74 -2.55 0.38 10.84
N ARG A 75 -3.28 1.23 11.56
CA ARG A 75 -4.75 1.30 11.49
C ARG A 75 -5.24 1.62 10.09
N GLY A 76 -6.36 1.03 9.70
CA GLY A 76 -6.99 1.23 8.38
C GLY A 76 -6.44 0.34 7.27
N TYR A 77 -5.54 -0.60 7.59
CA TYR A 77 -4.92 -1.50 6.63
C TYR A 77 -5.03 -2.96 7.07
N ARG A 78 -4.91 -3.83 6.07
CA ARG A 78 -4.69 -5.27 6.22
C ARG A 78 -3.55 -5.73 5.33
N CYS A 79 -2.84 -6.75 5.75
CA CYS A 79 -1.77 -7.34 4.96
C CYS A 79 -1.96 -8.84 4.83
N ARG A 80 -1.50 -9.37 3.71
CA ARG A 80 -1.46 -10.81 3.44
C ARG A 80 -0.04 -11.21 3.08
N PHE A 81 0.44 -12.26 3.74
CA PHE A 81 1.73 -12.87 3.45
C PHE A 81 1.52 -14.06 2.52
N TRP A 82 2.47 -14.28 1.62
CA TRP A 82 2.39 -15.32 0.61
C TRP A 82 3.63 -16.20 0.64
N GLU A 83 3.44 -17.48 0.28
CA GLU A 83 4.52 -18.47 0.25
C GLU A 83 5.50 -18.28 -0.91
N THR A 84 5.17 -17.43 -1.87
CA THR A 84 6.00 -17.10 -3.04
C THR A 84 6.53 -15.69 -2.95
N ASP A 85 7.53 -15.36 -3.77
CA ASP A 85 8.13 -14.03 -3.92
C ASP A 85 7.27 -13.03 -4.71
N ARG A 86 6.20 -13.51 -5.35
CA ARG A 86 5.36 -12.74 -6.31
C ARG A 86 3.92 -12.55 -5.86
N CYS A 87 3.61 -12.78 -4.58
CA CYS A 87 2.27 -12.67 -4.03
C CYS A 87 1.21 -13.46 -4.81
N ASN A 88 1.59 -14.66 -5.27
CA ASN A 88 0.73 -15.58 -6.02
C ASN A 88 0.86 -17.00 -5.47
N GLY A 89 -0.23 -17.59 -4.97
CA GLY A 89 -0.24 -18.96 -4.44
C GLY A 89 -0.75 -19.08 -3.00
N GLY A 90 -0.13 -19.96 -2.22
CA GLY A 90 -0.43 -20.15 -0.81
C GLY A 90 -0.02 -18.96 0.05
N GLY A 91 -0.49 -18.90 1.28
CA GLY A 91 -0.15 -17.83 2.21
C GLY A 91 -1.06 -17.78 3.42
N THR A 92 -0.94 -16.69 4.18
CA THR A 92 -1.87 -16.39 5.26
C THR A 92 -3.24 -16.01 4.70
N GLY A 93 -4.26 -15.98 5.56
CA GLY A 93 -5.42 -15.12 5.33
C GLY A 93 -5.03 -13.64 5.45
N ASP A 94 -6.00 -12.75 5.24
CA ASP A 94 -5.80 -11.33 5.51
C ASP A 94 -5.64 -11.09 7.01
N ILE A 95 -4.53 -10.47 7.40
CA ILE A 95 -4.25 -10.05 8.76
C ILE A 95 -4.64 -8.59 8.88
N GLN A 96 -5.63 -8.31 9.73
CA GLN A 96 -6.12 -6.96 9.99
C GLN A 96 -5.22 -6.21 10.96
N SER A 97 -5.20 -4.88 10.90
CA SER A 97 -4.67 -4.06 12.01
C SER A 97 -5.33 -4.46 13.34
N PRO A 98 -4.59 -4.53 14.47
CA PRO A 98 -3.20 -4.07 14.68
C PRO A 98 -2.10 -5.02 14.20
N GLY A 99 -2.47 -6.16 13.60
CA GLY A 99 -1.56 -7.23 13.20
C GLY A 99 -1.88 -8.52 13.93
N SER A 100 -0.88 -9.38 14.10
CA SER A 100 -1.01 -10.63 14.86
C SER A 100 0.27 -10.90 15.65
N ASP A 101 0.12 -11.34 16.89
CA ASP A 101 1.23 -11.77 17.74
C ASP A 101 1.64 -13.23 17.48
N SER A 102 0.83 -13.96 16.70
CA SER A 102 1.09 -15.35 16.33
C SER A 102 0.58 -15.63 14.92
N ILE A 103 1.51 -15.90 14.01
CA ILE A 103 1.24 -16.31 12.63
C ILE A 103 1.74 -17.75 12.48
N SER A 104 0.87 -18.66 12.06
CA SER A 104 1.20 -20.07 11.88
C SER A 104 1.94 -20.37 10.57
N SER A 105 2.11 -19.37 9.70
CA SER A 105 2.72 -19.53 8.37
C SER A 105 4.23 -19.24 8.43
N ASN A 106 5.00 -20.31 8.58
CA ASN A 106 6.46 -20.30 8.71
C ASN A 106 7.20 -20.42 7.37
N ARG A 107 6.57 -20.01 6.25
CA ARG A 107 7.16 -20.14 4.91
C ARG A 107 6.69 -19.07 3.96
N VAL A 108 6.63 -17.83 4.44
CA VAL A 108 6.19 -16.69 3.65
C VAL A 108 7.39 -15.92 3.10
N GLN A 109 7.34 -15.63 1.80
CA GLN A 109 8.41 -14.99 1.04
C GLN A 109 8.02 -13.62 0.49
N SER A 110 6.73 -13.26 0.52
CA SER A 110 6.31 -11.91 0.17
C SER A 110 5.12 -11.43 0.98
N VAL A 111 4.90 -10.13 0.97
CA VAL A 111 3.79 -9.47 1.65
C VAL A 111 3.18 -8.39 0.76
N LYS A 112 1.86 -8.29 0.81
CA LYS A 112 1.10 -7.22 0.17
C LYS A 112 0.08 -6.66 1.13
N CYS A 113 -0.05 -5.34 1.15
CA CYS A 113 -0.98 -4.64 2.02
C CYS A 113 -2.03 -3.87 1.23
N TYR A 114 -3.20 -3.76 1.84
CA TYR A 114 -4.41 -3.19 1.27
C TYR A 114 -5.01 -2.21 2.27
N ILE A 115 -5.65 -1.17 1.74
CA ILE A 115 -6.58 -0.36 2.54
C ILE A 115 -7.81 -1.21 2.87
N ASN A 116 -8.37 -1.01 4.07
CA ASN A 116 -9.61 -1.66 4.49
C ASN A 116 -10.85 -1.03 3.85
#